data_AF-A0A4Y2FE48-F1
#
_entry.id   AF-A0A4Y2FE48-F1
#
_cell.length_a   1.000
_cell.length_b   1.000
_cell.length_c   1.000
_cell.angle_alpha   90.00
_cell.angle_beta   90.00
_cell.angle_gamma   90.00
#
_symmetry.space_group_name_H-M   'P 1'
#
loop_
_entity.id
_entity.type
_entity.pdbx_description
1 polymer ?
#
loop_
_entity_poly.entity_id
_entity_poly.type
_entity_poly.pdbx_seq_one_letter_code
_entity_poly.pdbx_strand_id
1 'polypeptide(L)'
;MYSILSNKGQKPKARGISRSVRQQQLKHVNYRNCQLSRKPSSVSQFRIDSEKHRIFSMQQRKRALFAVDDKRYLLEDGVTSLSYGHHRIV
;
A
#
# COMPACT_ATOMS: atom_id res chain seq x y z
N MET A 1 -4.60 -0.26 0.99
CA MET A 1 -3.96 0.44 -0.16
C MET A 1 -4.52 -0.18 -1.43
N TYR A 2 -4.68 0.54 -2.54
CA TYR A 2 -5.34 -0.02 -3.73
C TYR A 2 -4.77 0.54 -5.02
N SER A 3 -5.01 -0.15 -6.13
CA SER A 3 -4.68 0.33 -7.47
C SER A 3 -5.78 -0.08 -8.44
N ILE A 4 -6.22 0.85 -9.28
CA ILE A 4 -7.21 0.62 -10.32
C ILE A 4 -6.50 0.69 -11.66
N LEU A 5 -6.64 -0.36 -12.48
CA LEU A 5 -6.19 -0.38 -13.86
C LEU A 5 -7.43 -0.29 -14.77
N SER A 6 -7.42 0.66 -15.70
CA SER A 6 -8.46 0.79 -16.72
C SER A 6 -7.86 1.20 -18.06
N ASN A 7 -8.68 1.28 -19.10
CA ASN A 7 -8.27 1.73 -20.44
C ASN A 7 -7.70 3.16 -20.42
N LYS A 8 -8.05 3.97 -19.41
CA LYS A 8 -7.54 5.34 -19.21
C LYS A 8 -6.21 5.38 -18.46
N GLY A 9 -5.65 4.22 -18.11
CA GLY A 9 -4.40 4.08 -17.37
C GLY A 9 -4.58 3.57 -15.94
N GLN A 10 -3.52 3.70 -15.15
CA GLN A 10 -3.45 3.19 -13.77
C GLN A 10 -3.57 4.30 -12.73
N LYS A 11 -4.33 4.05 -11.66
CA LYS A 11 -4.49 4.93 -10.51
C LYS A 11 -4.06 4.23 -9.21
N PRO A 12 -2.75 4.25 -8.88
CA PRO A 12 -2.25 3.72 -7.61
C PRO A 12 -2.55 4.65 -6.44
N LYS A 13 -2.94 4.07 -5.30
CA LYS A 13 -3.14 4.75 -4.01
C LYS A 13 -2.41 4.00 -2.89
N ALA A 14 -1.46 4.70 -2.28
CA ALA A 14 -0.71 4.26 -1.10
C ALA A 14 -0.71 5.41 -0.08
N ARG A 15 -1.19 5.14 1.14
CA ARG A 15 -1.30 6.14 2.21
C ARG A 15 0.10 6.46 2.74
N GLY A 16 0.39 7.74 2.96
CA GLY A 16 1.66 8.17 3.56
C GLY A 16 2.88 8.12 2.63
N ILE A 17 2.71 7.66 1.38
CA ILE A 17 3.71 7.70 0.32
C ILE A 17 3.52 8.97 -0.52
N SER A 18 4.62 9.66 -0.80
CA SER A 18 4.64 10.91 -1.57
C SER A 18 4.14 10.68 -3.00
N ARG A 19 3.60 11.74 -3.62
CA ARG A 19 3.06 11.67 -4.98
C ARG A 19 4.14 11.27 -6.00
N SER A 20 5.35 11.83 -5.87
CA SER A 20 6.47 11.56 -6.78
C SER A 20 6.88 10.09 -6.73
N VAL A 21 7.14 9.55 -5.54
CA VAL A 21 7.50 8.14 -5.35
C VAL A 21 6.38 7.22 -5.85
N ARG A 22 5.12 7.54 -5.55
CA ARG A 22 3.98 6.74 -6.01
C ARG A 22 3.87 6.70 -7.54
N GLN A 23 4.10 7.81 -8.23
CA GLN A 23 4.01 7.86 -9.70
C GLN A 23 5.20 7.17 -10.38
N GLN A 24 6.40 7.25 -9.79
CA GLN A 24 7.62 6.70 -10.37
C GLN A 24 7.80 5.20 -10.06
N GLN A 25 7.47 4.76 -8.85
CA GLN A 25 7.85 3.43 -8.34
C GLN A 25 6.67 2.47 -8.13
N LEU A 26 5.43 2.96 -7.97
CA LEU A 26 4.27 2.12 -7.65
C LEU A 26 3.33 1.97 -8.84
N LYS A 27 3.61 0.98 -9.70
CA LYS A 27 2.75 0.58 -10.83
C LYS A 27 1.73 -0.48 -10.40
N HIS A 28 0.67 -0.67 -11.18
CA HIS A 28 -0.37 -1.66 -10.88
C HIS A 28 0.17 -3.09 -10.71
N VAL A 29 1.17 -3.46 -11.50
CA VAL A 29 1.87 -4.75 -11.39
C VAL A 29 2.49 -4.98 -10.00
N ASN A 30 2.99 -3.93 -9.33
CA ASN A 30 3.56 -4.05 -7.99
C ASN A 30 2.48 -4.42 -6.96
N TYR A 31 1.24 -3.90 -7.12
CA TYR A 31 0.11 -4.25 -6.26
C TYR A 31 -0.30 -5.71 -6.46
N ARG A 32 -0.41 -6.15 -7.72
CA ARG A 32 -0.72 -7.55 -8.05
C ARG A 32 0.34 -8.50 -7.48
N ASN A 33 1.61 -8.17 -7.66
CA ASN A 33 2.71 -8.98 -7.13
C ASN A 33 2.72 -9.00 -5.60
N CYS A 34 2.47 -7.88 -4.93
CA CYS A 34 2.33 -7.83 -3.47
C CYS A 34 1.20 -8.74 -3.00
N GLN A 35 0.04 -8.73 -3.67
CA GLN A 35 -1.11 -9.56 -3.32
C GLN A 35 -0.81 -11.05 -3.44
N LEU A 36 -0.23 -11.46 -4.58
CA LEU A 36 0.06 -12.87 -4.88
C LEU A 36 1.20 -13.41 -4.01
N SER A 37 2.29 -12.66 -3.89
CA SER A 37 3.46 -13.11 -3.12
C SER A 37 3.30 -12.96 -1.60
N ARG A 38 2.29 -12.20 -1.15
CA ARG A 38 2.11 -11.76 0.25
C ARG A 38 3.32 -11.04 0.85
N LYS A 39 4.28 -10.63 0.03
CA LYS A 39 5.47 -9.91 0.50
C LYS A 39 5.20 -8.41 0.52
N PRO A 40 5.37 -7.74 1.67
CA PRO A 40 5.27 -6.29 1.72
C PRO A 40 6.40 -5.65 0.91
N SER A 41 6.14 -4.47 0.37
CA SER A 41 7.18 -3.63 -0.23
C SER A 41 7.40 -2.38 0.61
N SER A 42 8.61 -1.82 0.52
CA SER A 42 8.95 -0.55 1.16
C SER A 42 9.61 0.38 0.16
N VAL A 43 9.41 1.68 0.34
CA VAL A 43 10.02 2.73 -0.48
C VAL A 43 10.72 3.74 0.42
N SER A 44 11.78 4.33 -0.11
CA SER A 44 12.42 5.49 0.50
C SER A 44 11.85 6.77 -0.11
N GLN A 45 11.59 7.76 0.74
CA GLN A 45 11.12 9.07 0.31
C GLN A 45 11.73 10.16 1.17
N PHE A 46 11.86 11.36 0.61
CA PHE A 46 12.33 12.53 1.36
C PHE A 46 11.14 13.39 1.77
N ARG A 47 11.26 14.01 2.95
CA ARG A 47 10.37 15.09 3.39
C ARG A 47 11.19 16.18 4.07
N ILE A 48 10.63 17.38 4.09
CA ILE A 48 11.05 18.43 5.01
C ILE A 48 10.31 18.20 6.32
N ASP A 49 11.01 18.31 7.44
CA ASP A 49 10.45 18.22 8.78
C ASP A 49 10.96 19.35 9.67
N SER A 50 10.33 19.51 10.83
CA SER A 50 10.71 20.54 11.80
C SER A 50 10.65 19.98 13.22
N GLU A 51 11.72 20.20 13.99
CA GLU A 51 11.79 19.87 15.41
C GLU A 51 12.42 21.04 16.15
N LYS A 52 11.79 21.52 17.24
CA LYS A 52 12.25 22.66 18.04
C LYS A 52 12.60 23.88 17.18
N HIS A 53 11.73 24.22 16.23
CA HIS A 53 11.88 25.31 15.26
C HIS A 53 13.09 25.19 14.30
N ARG A 54 13.73 24.03 14.22
CA ARG A 54 14.80 23.76 13.25
C ARG A 54 14.23 22.93 12.11
N ILE A 55 14.31 23.47 10.89
CA ILE A 55 13.86 22.81 9.66
C ILE A 55 15.01 21.96 9.11
N PHE A 56 14.71 20.73 8.71
CA PHE A 56 15.68 19.83 8.09
C PHE A 56 15.04 18.92 7.06
N SER A 57 15.86 18.38 6.16
CA SER A 57 15.46 17.35 5.21
C SER A 57 15.76 15.97 5.82
N MET A 58 14.79 15.07 5.74
CA MET A 58 14.91 13.70 6.26
C MET A 58 14.51 12.68 5.19
N GLN A 59 15.31 11.63 5.09
CA GLN A 59 14.93 10.42 4.37
C GLN A 59 14.11 9.51 5.28
N GLN A 60 12.99 9.00 4.79
CA GLN A 60 12.13 8.07 5.49
C GLN A 60 11.94 6.80 4.66
N ARG A 61 12.11 5.64 5.28
CA ARG A 61 11.71 4.36 4.70
C ARG A 61 10.31 4.01 5.19
N LYS A 62 9.36 3.81 4.28
CA LYS A 62 7.97 3.47 4.61
C LYS A 62 7.55 2.19 3.91
N ARG A 63 6.71 1.39 4.59
CA ARG A 63 5.98 0.30 3.93
C ARG A 63 5.04 0.90 2.89
N ALA A 64 5.23 0.51 1.64
CA ALA A 64 4.55 1.08 0.49
C ALA A 64 3.35 0.24 0.07
N LEU A 65 3.47 -1.09 0.11
CA LEU A 65 2.41 -2.05 -0.19
C LEU A 65 2.42 -3.15 0.86
N PHE A 66 1.22 -3.60 1.21
CA PHE A 66 0.99 -4.74 2.08
C PHE A 66 -0.33 -5.39 1.68
N ALA A 67 -0.34 -6.73 1.59
CA ALA A 67 -1.45 -7.51 1.04
C ALA A 67 -2.51 -7.90 2.06
N VAL A 68 -2.24 -7.72 3.36
CA VAL A 68 -3.17 -8.09 4.42
C VAL A 68 -4.09 -6.90 4.70
N ASP A 69 -5.39 -7.19 4.77
CA ASP A 69 -6.42 -6.26 5.23
C ASP A 69 -6.85 -6.68 6.63
N ASP A 70 -6.46 -5.89 7.63
CA ASP A 70 -6.73 -6.18 9.05
C ASP A 70 -8.23 -6.12 9.40
N LYS A 71 -9.13 -5.81 8.45
CA LYS A 71 -10.58 -5.79 8.65
C LYS A 71 -11.31 -6.92 7.95
N ARG A 72 -10.61 -7.72 7.15
CA ARG A 72 -11.19 -8.76 6.30
C ARG A 72 -10.49 -10.10 6.53
N TYR A 73 -11.29 -11.13 6.70
CA TYR A 73 -10.85 -12.53 6.64
C TYR A 73 -10.88 -13.00 5.19
N LEU A 74 -9.75 -13.43 4.65
CA LEU A 74 -9.66 -13.95 3.29
C LEU A 74 -9.93 -15.45 3.29
N LEU A 75 -10.82 -15.90 2.41
CA LEU A 75 -11.15 -17.32 2.25
C LEU A 75 -10.02 -18.06 1.51
N GLU A 76 -10.13 -19.39 1.49
CA GLU A 76 -9.12 -20.28 0.87
C GLU A 76 -8.93 -20.03 -0.63
N ASP A 77 -9.96 -19.52 -1.32
CA ASP A 77 -9.88 -19.14 -2.73
C ASP A 77 -8.91 -17.96 -2.99
N GLY A 78 -8.45 -17.28 -1.94
CA GLY A 78 -7.48 -16.18 -2.01
C GLY A 78 -8.04 -14.89 -2.60
N VAL A 79 -9.34 -14.83 -2.90
CA VAL A 79 -10.00 -13.70 -3.57
C VAL A 79 -11.20 -13.23 -2.78
N THR A 80 -12.05 -14.15 -2.32
CA THR A 80 -13.24 -13.81 -1.56
C THR A 80 -12.83 -13.46 -0.13
N SER A 81 -13.42 -12.40 0.40
CA SER A 81 -13.19 -11.99 1.77
C SER A 81 -14.47 -11.66 2.52
N LEU A 82 -14.49 -12.02 3.80
CA LEU A 82 -15.55 -11.72 4.75
C LEU A 82 -15.06 -10.64 5.73
N SER A 83 -15.96 -9.84 6.28
CA SER A 83 -15.60 -8.93 7.37
C SER A 83 -15.28 -9.74 8.63
N TYR A 84 -14.28 -9.35 9.42
CA TYR A 84 -14.04 -10.01 10.72
C TYR A 84 -15.31 -9.98 11.59
N GLY A 85 -15.61 -11.10 12.27
CA GLY A 85 -16.85 -11.29 13.04
C GLY A 85 -18.05 -11.76 12.22
N HIS A 86 -17.90 -12.00 10.92
CA HIS A 86 -18.95 -12.60 10.10
C HIS A 86 -19.27 -14.03 10.58
N HIS A 87 -20.55 -14.40 10.68
CA HIS A 87 -21.01 -15.71 11.21
C HIS A 87 -20.49 -16.96 10.48
N ARG A 88 -19.90 -16.79 9.29
CA ARG A 88 -19.27 -17.86 8.48
C ARG A 88 -17.77 -17.99 8.71
N ILE A 89 -17.18 -17.08 9.48
CA ILE A 89 -15.82 -17.18 9.98
C ILE A 89 -15.96 -18.02 11.26
N VAL A 90 -15.61 -19.29 11.16
CA VAL A 90 -15.63 -20.25 12.28
C VAL A 90 -14.31 -20.16 13.03
#